data_AF-A0A7J5MJI9-F1
#
_entry.id   AF-A0A7J5MJI9-F1
#
_cell.length_a   1.000
_cell.length_b   1.000
_cell.length_c   1.000
_cell.angle_alpha   90.00
_cell.angle_beta   90.00
_cell.angle_gamma   90.00
#
_symmetry.space_group_name_H-M   'P 1'
#
loop_
_entity.id
_entity.type
_entity.pdbx_description
1 polymer ?
#
loop_
_entity_poly.entity_id
_entity_poly.type
_entity_poly.pdbx_seq_one_letter_code
_entity_poly.pdbx_strand_id
1 'polypeptide(L)'
;MKKNLFYYLFAVICSVALFTSCSDDDDKIVSPVGETTFTDANGLQLTYSGATMLGKKVTFSPNAADATKATLTLAGELDLSSMINRSTGASPQAPGVIPGEITTVLNVENIVIDGDKVKFKGTDEKNGRTINYDGEATSSFLKLNLTVSLPANALAGTAFTTIEDGGLGSLYYKWDAAEFPYFGGTWDINSAIGLIISFTQIDGKTIPAMLAGILHKITFLPDGNIQAEYKDELTDAEWKTSDLNIATYTVDGDKIYLYLNPSQIAASVNRSIGVDDILGNLIPAVLPMLSNGIPLSYSVDSDGNVTAYLDTATLLPILKLVAPMFEDEEFVNSLIQMLTEQAGDMGYLVGMLKPVLVAMPQIIETTEVVQFGLKLAPVK
;
A
#
# COMPACT_ATOMS: atom_id res chain seq x y z
N MET A 1 59.15 -7.96 -66.42
CA MET A 1 57.81 -8.53 -66.16
C MET A 1 58.02 -10.00 -65.81
N LYS A 2 57.63 -10.60 -64.69
CA LYS A 2 56.65 -10.26 -63.64
C LYS A 2 57.28 -10.54 -62.27
N LYS A 3 57.60 -9.47 -61.53
CA LYS A 3 57.60 -9.45 -60.07
C LYS A 3 56.18 -9.83 -59.67
N ASN A 4 55.97 -10.94 -58.96
CA ASN A 4 54.77 -11.28 -58.16
C ASN A 4 54.72 -12.77 -57.71
N LEU A 5 55.71 -13.61 -58.04
CA LEU A 5 55.71 -15.02 -57.59
C LEU A 5 56.44 -15.25 -56.25
N PHE A 6 57.29 -14.30 -55.82
CA PHE A 6 58.08 -14.44 -54.58
C PHE A 6 57.36 -13.99 -53.29
N TYR A 7 56.19 -13.34 -53.38
CA TYR A 7 55.44 -12.91 -52.19
C TYR A 7 54.52 -14.01 -51.62
N TYR A 8 54.13 -15.00 -52.43
CA TYR A 8 53.23 -16.06 -51.97
C TYR A 8 53.95 -17.25 -51.31
N LEU A 9 55.28 -17.33 -51.40
CA LEU A 9 56.06 -18.41 -50.78
C LEU A 9 56.53 -18.08 -49.35
N PHE A 10 56.42 -16.82 -48.91
CA PHE A 10 56.76 -16.40 -47.54
C PHE A 10 55.55 -16.39 -46.59
N ALA A 11 54.34 -16.67 -47.10
CA ALA A 11 53.09 -16.60 -46.34
C ALA A 11 52.56 -17.97 -45.84
N VAL A 12 53.26 -19.09 -46.11
CA VAL A 12 52.75 -20.45 -45.84
C VAL A 12 53.68 -21.31 -44.96
N ILE A 13 54.82 -20.79 -44.46
CA ILE A 13 55.81 -21.58 -43.69
C ILE A 13 56.04 -21.09 -42.25
N CYS A 14 55.27 -20.13 -41.74
CA CYS A 14 55.28 -19.81 -40.30
C CYS A 14 54.14 -20.48 -39.51
N SER A 15 53.41 -21.40 -40.13
CA SER A 15 52.70 -22.47 -39.40
C SER A 15 53.72 -23.57 -39.08
N VAL A 16 54.29 -23.51 -37.88
CA VAL A 16 54.57 -24.60 -36.92
C VAL A 16 55.74 -24.18 -36.00
N ALA A 17 55.44 -24.14 -34.70
CA ALA A 17 56.37 -24.12 -33.56
C ALA A 17 57.15 -22.83 -33.27
N LEU A 18 56.47 -21.84 -32.70
CA LEU A 18 56.98 -21.22 -31.48
C LEU A 18 55.90 -21.41 -30.39
N PHE A 19 56.27 -22.19 -29.38
CA PHE A 19 55.52 -22.32 -28.14
C PHE A 19 55.38 -20.93 -27.51
N THR A 20 54.24 -20.28 -27.71
CA THR A 20 53.74 -19.28 -26.78
C THR A 20 52.79 -20.01 -25.87
N SER A 21 53.22 -20.16 -24.61
CA SER A 21 52.42 -20.57 -23.47
C SER A 21 50.95 -20.26 -23.67
N CYS A 22 50.08 -21.24 -23.41
CA CYS A 22 48.73 -20.94 -22.94
C CYS A 22 48.90 -19.92 -21.80
N SER A 23 48.61 -18.66 -22.09
CA SER A 23 48.15 -17.73 -21.08
C SER A 23 46.75 -18.23 -20.78
N ASP A 24 46.52 -18.69 -19.55
CA ASP A 24 45.19 -18.79 -18.97
C ASP A 24 44.53 -17.41 -19.11
N ASP A 25 43.95 -17.12 -20.27
CA ASP A 25 42.84 -16.19 -20.33
C ASP A 25 41.67 -16.99 -19.78
N ASP A 26 41.51 -16.91 -18.46
CA ASP A 26 40.24 -17.19 -17.82
C ASP A 26 39.20 -16.37 -18.58
N ASP A 27 38.48 -17.02 -19.51
CA ASP A 27 37.31 -16.47 -20.17
C ASP A 27 36.40 -16.00 -19.05
N LYS A 28 36.42 -14.69 -18.77
CA LYS A 28 35.56 -14.10 -17.75
C LYS A 28 34.15 -14.39 -18.19
N ILE A 29 33.52 -15.35 -17.54
CA ILE A 29 32.11 -15.65 -17.72
C ILE A 29 31.39 -14.34 -17.37
N VAL A 30 30.72 -13.74 -18.35
CA VAL A 30 29.92 -12.52 -18.18
C VAL A 30 28.46 -12.94 -18.07
N SER A 31 27.70 -12.25 -17.21
CA SER A 31 26.25 -12.48 -17.12
C SER A 31 25.59 -12.21 -18.48
N PRO A 32 24.74 -13.13 -18.99
CA PRO A 32 23.98 -12.88 -20.23
C PRO A 32 22.90 -11.81 -20.05
N VAL A 33 22.52 -11.51 -18.80
CA VAL A 33 21.58 -10.45 -18.45
C VAL A 33 22.38 -9.24 -17.96
N GLY A 34 22.25 -8.12 -18.68
CA GLY A 34 22.83 -6.83 -18.28
C GLY A 34 22.00 -6.12 -17.22
N GLU A 35 22.49 -4.99 -16.71
CA GLU A 35 21.73 -4.18 -15.76
C GLU A 35 20.39 -3.77 -16.37
N THR A 36 19.28 -4.18 -15.75
CA THR A 36 17.94 -4.01 -16.29
C THR A 36 16.94 -3.78 -15.16
N THR A 37 16.03 -2.82 -15.34
CA THR A 37 14.90 -2.60 -14.42
C THR A 37 13.63 -3.18 -15.02
N PHE A 38 13.07 -4.16 -14.32
CA PHE A 38 11.82 -4.81 -14.68
C PHE A 38 10.64 -4.22 -13.90
N THR A 39 9.51 -4.04 -14.57
CA THR A 39 8.20 -3.57 -14.09
C THR A 39 7.12 -4.49 -14.67
N ASP A 40 5.88 -4.37 -14.18
CA ASP A 40 4.75 -5.16 -14.70
C ASP A 40 4.58 -4.98 -16.22
N ALA A 41 4.92 -3.80 -16.75
CA ALA A 41 4.77 -3.46 -18.16
C ALA A 41 5.88 -4.04 -19.06
N ASN A 42 7.02 -4.44 -18.52
CA ASN A 42 8.19 -4.87 -19.31
C ASN A 42 8.75 -6.26 -18.92
N GLY A 43 7.93 -7.09 -18.27
CA GLY A 43 8.23 -8.51 -18.05
C GLY A 43 8.58 -8.90 -16.62
N LEU A 44 8.29 -8.06 -15.62
CA LEU A 44 8.34 -8.47 -14.21
C LEU A 44 7.19 -9.45 -13.90
N GLN A 45 7.54 -10.58 -13.30
CA GLN A 45 6.60 -11.49 -12.66
C GLN A 45 7.03 -11.66 -11.20
N LEU A 46 6.50 -10.79 -10.33
CA LEU A 46 6.78 -10.82 -8.90
C LEU A 46 5.66 -11.55 -8.16
N THR A 47 6.03 -12.53 -7.33
CA THR A 47 5.13 -13.12 -6.34
C THR A 47 5.62 -12.89 -4.92
N TYR A 48 4.67 -12.64 -4.03
CA TYR A 48 4.87 -12.45 -2.60
C TYR A 48 4.01 -13.48 -1.86
N SER A 49 4.66 -14.36 -1.12
CA SER A 49 4.06 -15.48 -0.38
C SER A 49 3.07 -16.31 -1.21
N GLY A 50 3.38 -16.51 -2.50
CA GLY A 50 2.58 -17.31 -3.42
C GLY A 50 1.51 -16.56 -4.23
N ALA A 51 1.32 -15.26 -4.00
CA ALA A 51 0.40 -14.42 -4.79
C ALA A 51 1.15 -13.39 -5.64
N THR A 52 0.64 -13.09 -6.84
CA THR A 52 1.18 -12.02 -7.69
C THR A 52 1.16 -10.67 -6.96
N MET A 53 2.22 -9.88 -7.10
CA MET A 53 2.33 -8.54 -6.52
C MET A 53 2.57 -7.49 -7.62
N LEU A 54 1.54 -6.68 -7.90
CA LEU A 54 1.60 -5.59 -8.88
C LEU A 54 2.11 -4.26 -8.29
N GLY A 55 2.44 -3.33 -9.18
CA GLY A 55 2.88 -1.97 -8.87
C GLY A 55 4.28 -1.92 -8.29
N LYS A 56 5.18 -2.78 -8.77
CA LYS A 56 6.54 -2.95 -8.26
C LYS A 56 7.54 -2.94 -9.40
N LYS A 57 8.79 -2.65 -9.04
CA LYS A 57 9.93 -2.75 -9.93
C LYS A 57 11.10 -3.47 -9.28
N VAL A 58 11.87 -4.18 -10.10
CA VAL A 58 13.07 -4.90 -9.67
C VAL A 58 14.21 -4.57 -10.63
N THR A 59 15.27 -3.97 -10.11
CA THR A 59 16.51 -3.76 -10.87
C THR A 59 17.44 -4.93 -10.61
N PHE A 60 17.78 -5.67 -11.67
CA PHE A 60 18.84 -6.68 -11.66
C PHE A 60 20.15 -6.02 -12.09
N SER A 61 21.17 -6.06 -11.23
CA SER A 61 22.51 -5.53 -11.51
C SER A 61 23.55 -6.65 -11.36
N PRO A 62 24.06 -7.24 -12.47
CA PRO A 62 25.10 -8.26 -12.39
C PRO A 62 26.40 -7.67 -11.85
N ASN A 63 27.17 -8.47 -11.11
CA ASN A 63 28.49 -8.04 -10.66
C ASN A 63 29.48 -8.05 -11.85
N ALA A 64 30.11 -6.90 -12.10
CA ALA A 64 31.03 -6.73 -13.24
C ALA A 64 32.31 -7.60 -13.15
N ALA A 65 32.67 -8.06 -11.97
CA ALA A 65 33.84 -8.90 -11.73
C ALA A 65 33.52 -10.39 -11.57
N ASP A 66 32.26 -10.76 -11.32
CA ASP A 66 31.83 -12.11 -11.00
C ASP A 66 30.40 -12.37 -11.48
N ALA A 67 30.23 -13.04 -12.63
CA ALA A 67 28.91 -13.34 -13.18
C ALA A 67 28.07 -14.33 -12.36
N THR A 68 28.64 -14.94 -11.32
CA THR A 68 27.87 -15.76 -10.38
C THR A 68 27.18 -14.93 -9.29
N LYS A 69 27.34 -13.59 -9.32
CA LYS A 69 26.77 -12.66 -8.34
C LYS A 69 25.99 -11.54 -9.02
N ALA A 70 24.94 -11.09 -8.34
CA ALA A 70 24.17 -9.92 -8.74
C ALA A 70 23.56 -9.23 -7.51
N THR A 71 23.01 -8.05 -7.73
CA THR A 71 22.18 -7.35 -6.76
C THR A 71 20.78 -7.18 -7.35
N LEU A 72 19.76 -7.54 -6.58
CA LEU A 72 18.37 -7.17 -6.88
C LEU A 72 17.98 -5.99 -6.01
N THR A 73 17.53 -4.90 -6.64
CA THR A 73 16.96 -3.75 -5.93
C THR A 73 15.45 -3.72 -6.18
N LEU A 74 14.67 -4.01 -5.14
CA LEU A 74 13.22 -4.10 -5.18
C LEU A 74 12.64 -2.79 -4.65
N ALA A 75 11.69 -2.20 -5.37
CA ALA A 75 11.06 -0.96 -4.98
C ALA A 75 9.60 -0.87 -5.45
N GLY A 76 8.89 0.09 -4.87
CA GLY A 76 7.56 0.47 -5.31
C GLY A 76 7.57 1.21 -6.65
N GLU A 77 6.52 1.02 -7.44
CA GLU A 77 6.19 1.88 -8.57
C GLU A 77 4.84 2.54 -8.29
N LEU A 78 4.83 3.88 -8.22
CA LEU A 78 3.62 4.64 -8.05
C LEU A 78 3.32 5.39 -9.33
N ASP A 79 2.33 4.91 -10.07
CA ASP A 79 1.74 5.69 -11.14
C ASP A 79 0.41 6.31 -10.66
N LEU A 80 0.48 7.58 -10.27
CA LEU A 80 -0.71 8.37 -9.92
C LEU A 80 -1.30 9.10 -11.12
N SER A 81 -0.76 8.93 -12.34
CA SER A 81 -1.25 9.66 -13.51
C SER A 81 -2.71 9.32 -13.85
N SER A 82 -3.16 8.10 -13.51
CA SER A 82 -4.55 7.68 -13.59
C SER A 82 -5.42 8.17 -12.45
N MET A 83 -4.82 8.59 -11.32
CA MET A 83 -5.51 8.96 -10.08
C MET A 83 -5.42 10.44 -9.73
N ILE A 84 -4.56 11.22 -10.39
CA ILE A 84 -4.36 12.65 -10.09
C ILE A 84 -4.05 13.39 -11.38
N ASN A 85 -4.94 14.29 -11.80
CA ASN A 85 -4.74 15.22 -12.93
C ASN A 85 -3.73 16.35 -12.62
N ARG A 86 -2.73 16.12 -11.78
CA ARG A 86 -1.75 17.11 -11.35
C ARG A 86 -0.35 16.51 -11.30
N SER A 87 0.59 17.13 -12.00
CA SER A 87 2.01 16.85 -11.83
C SER A 87 2.46 17.37 -10.46
N THR A 88 2.59 16.49 -9.48
CA THR A 88 3.35 16.84 -8.27
C THR A 88 4.82 16.87 -8.66
N GLY A 89 5.50 18.01 -8.48
CA GLY A 89 6.93 18.16 -8.82
C GLY A 89 7.89 17.26 -8.02
N ALA A 90 7.37 16.48 -7.07
CA ALA A 90 8.02 15.35 -6.44
C ALA A 90 7.28 14.07 -6.84
N SER A 91 8.01 13.08 -7.37
CA SER A 91 7.49 11.73 -7.56
C SER A 91 7.43 11.07 -6.18
N PRO A 92 6.23 10.78 -5.63
CA PRO A 92 6.12 10.13 -4.34
C PRO A 92 6.75 8.75 -4.42
N GLN A 93 7.47 8.33 -3.38
CA GLN A 93 8.01 6.96 -3.33
C GLN A 93 6.84 6.00 -3.08
N ALA A 94 6.61 5.03 -3.97
CA ALA A 94 5.60 4.00 -3.70
C ALA A 94 6.03 3.14 -2.50
N PRO A 95 5.06 2.55 -1.78
CA PRO A 95 5.36 1.50 -0.82
C PRO A 95 6.12 0.36 -1.52
N GLY A 96 7.21 -0.10 -0.88
CA GLY A 96 8.09 -1.10 -1.46
C GLY A 96 7.49 -2.50 -1.50
N VAL A 97 8.32 -3.48 -1.85
CA VAL A 97 7.89 -4.88 -1.92
C VAL A 97 7.70 -5.48 -0.53
N ILE A 98 8.55 -5.12 0.43
CA ILE A 98 8.48 -5.62 1.80
C ILE A 98 7.84 -4.54 2.68
N PRO A 99 6.83 -4.87 3.50
CA PRO A 99 6.18 -3.91 4.38
C PRO A 99 7.21 -3.21 5.29
N GLY A 100 7.13 -1.88 5.40
CA GLY A 100 8.09 -1.07 6.17
C GLY A 100 9.39 -0.74 5.45
N GLU A 101 9.62 -1.24 4.23
CA GLU A 101 10.80 -0.92 3.43
C GLU A 101 10.41 -0.25 2.11
N ILE A 102 10.89 0.97 1.90
CA ILE A 102 10.75 1.65 0.60
C ILE A 102 11.54 0.92 -0.49
N THR A 103 12.72 0.42 -0.12
CA THR A 103 13.62 -0.29 -1.03
C THR A 103 14.25 -1.46 -0.29
N THR A 104 14.22 -2.62 -0.92
CA THR A 104 14.84 -3.84 -0.41
C THR A 104 15.94 -4.26 -1.37
N VAL A 105 17.13 -4.56 -0.83
CA VAL A 105 18.27 -5.04 -1.62
C VAL A 105 18.52 -6.49 -1.28
N LEU A 106 18.53 -7.37 -2.28
CA LEU A 106 18.92 -8.77 -2.14
C LEU A 106 20.27 -8.98 -2.83
N ASN A 107 21.25 -9.46 -2.07
CA ASN A 107 22.55 -9.83 -2.61
C ASN A 107 22.48 -11.28 -3.09
N VAL A 108 22.53 -11.47 -4.40
CA VAL A 108 22.39 -12.78 -5.02
C VAL A 108 23.77 -13.38 -5.23
N GLU A 109 23.95 -14.60 -4.73
CA GLU A 109 25.14 -15.42 -4.93
C GLU A 109 24.79 -16.73 -5.63
N ASN A 110 25.81 -17.41 -6.18
CA ASN A 110 25.68 -18.72 -6.82
C ASN A 110 24.68 -18.75 -7.98
N ILE A 111 24.67 -17.69 -8.80
CA ILE A 111 23.87 -17.62 -10.02
C ILE A 111 24.27 -18.75 -10.97
N VAL A 112 23.27 -19.48 -11.48
CA VAL A 112 23.44 -20.50 -12.51
C VAL A 112 23.10 -19.89 -13.87
N ILE A 113 24.08 -19.89 -14.78
CA ILE A 113 23.91 -19.44 -16.16
C ILE A 113 23.48 -20.63 -17.03
N ASP A 114 22.37 -20.48 -17.75
CA ASP A 114 21.74 -21.47 -18.60
C ASP A 114 21.40 -20.82 -19.95
N GLY A 115 22.40 -20.72 -20.83
CA GLY A 115 22.29 -20.01 -22.11
C GLY A 115 22.14 -18.49 -21.93
N ASP A 116 21.02 -17.94 -22.37
CA ASP A 116 20.66 -16.52 -22.26
C ASP A 116 19.93 -16.18 -20.93
N LYS A 117 19.75 -17.19 -20.07
CA LYS A 117 19.02 -17.09 -18.81
C LYS A 117 19.93 -17.25 -17.61
N VAL A 118 19.60 -16.53 -16.54
CA VAL A 118 20.16 -16.73 -15.20
C VAL A 118 19.10 -17.29 -14.26
N LYS A 119 19.49 -18.22 -13.39
CA LYS A 119 18.66 -18.74 -12.29
C LYS A 119 19.36 -18.49 -10.97
N PHE A 120 18.59 -18.12 -9.96
CA PHE A 120 19.14 -17.77 -8.66
C PHE A 120 18.14 -18.08 -7.55
N LYS A 121 18.68 -18.33 -6.36
CA LYS A 121 17.91 -18.52 -5.14
C LYS A 121 18.76 -18.15 -3.95
N GLY A 122 18.12 -17.82 -2.84
CA GLY A 122 18.83 -17.55 -1.61
C GLY A 122 17.89 -17.08 -0.51
N THR A 123 18.50 -16.61 0.57
CA THR A 123 17.80 -16.13 1.74
C THR A 123 18.43 -14.82 2.16
N ASP A 124 17.60 -13.79 2.37
CA ASP A 124 17.99 -12.54 3.02
C ASP A 124 17.38 -12.50 4.42
N GLU A 125 18.20 -12.19 5.42
CA GLU A 125 17.78 -12.02 6.81
C GLU A 125 18.21 -10.65 7.31
N LYS A 126 17.25 -9.84 7.75
CA LYS A 126 17.51 -8.48 8.23
C LYS A 126 16.43 -8.04 9.21
N ASN A 127 16.83 -7.43 10.33
CA ASN A 127 15.89 -6.87 11.31
C ASN A 127 14.81 -7.87 11.79
N GLY A 128 15.16 -9.16 11.90
CA GLY A 128 14.23 -10.22 12.31
C GLY A 128 13.24 -10.70 11.25
N ARG A 129 13.32 -10.17 10.02
CA ARG A 129 12.60 -10.70 8.85
C ARG A 129 13.46 -11.75 8.14
N THR A 130 12.82 -12.66 7.43
CA THR A 130 13.44 -13.60 6.51
C THR A 130 12.75 -13.54 5.16
N ILE A 131 13.53 -13.46 4.08
CA ILE A 131 13.04 -13.52 2.70
C ILE A 131 13.75 -14.67 2.02
N ASN A 132 13.02 -15.74 1.72
CA ASN A 132 13.49 -16.75 0.79
C ASN A 132 13.10 -16.32 -0.62
N TYR A 133 14.08 -16.21 -1.52
CA TYR A 133 13.84 -15.83 -2.90
C TYR A 133 14.27 -16.92 -3.88
N ASP A 134 13.48 -17.09 -4.93
CA ASP A 134 13.74 -17.99 -6.05
C ASP A 134 13.32 -17.28 -7.34
N GLY A 135 14.26 -17.11 -8.27
CA GLY A 135 14.02 -16.36 -9.49
C GLY A 135 14.85 -16.79 -10.68
N GLU A 136 14.41 -16.30 -11.83
CA GLU A 136 15.11 -16.42 -13.10
C GLU A 136 14.92 -15.16 -13.93
N ALA A 137 15.92 -14.81 -14.72
CA ALA A 137 15.88 -13.62 -15.57
C ALA A 137 16.54 -13.85 -16.92
N THR A 138 16.03 -13.16 -17.94
CA THR A 138 16.66 -12.94 -19.24
C THR A 138 16.77 -11.43 -19.48
N SER A 139 17.20 -11.01 -20.68
CA SER A 139 17.14 -9.59 -21.07
C SER A 139 15.72 -9.04 -21.22
N SER A 140 14.68 -9.89 -21.24
CA SER A 140 13.30 -9.50 -21.54
C SER A 140 12.29 -9.80 -20.43
N PHE A 141 12.64 -10.60 -19.42
CA PHE A 141 11.76 -10.85 -18.28
C PHE A 141 12.54 -11.16 -17.01
N LEU A 142 11.90 -10.93 -15.86
CA LEU A 142 12.38 -11.36 -14.56
C LEU A 142 11.23 -11.97 -13.77
N LYS A 143 11.38 -13.25 -13.42
CA LYS A 143 10.49 -13.93 -12.48
C LYS A 143 11.16 -13.97 -11.12
N LEU A 144 10.47 -13.50 -10.09
CA LEU A 144 10.95 -13.47 -8.72
C LEU A 144 9.85 -13.90 -7.78
N ASN A 145 10.07 -14.99 -7.05
CA ASN A 145 9.17 -15.45 -6.02
C ASN A 145 9.80 -15.18 -4.66
N LEU A 146 9.05 -14.53 -3.79
CA LEU A 146 9.46 -14.22 -2.42
C LEU A 146 8.55 -14.96 -1.44
N THR A 147 9.14 -15.67 -0.49
CA THR A 147 8.44 -16.19 0.69
C THR A 147 8.96 -15.42 1.88
N VAL A 148 8.09 -14.61 2.49
CA VAL A 148 8.48 -13.64 3.52
C VAL A 148 7.94 -14.07 4.87
N SER A 149 8.77 -13.92 5.90
CA SER A 149 8.35 -13.97 7.30
C SER A 149 8.78 -12.68 7.97
N LEU A 150 7.84 -11.99 8.61
CA LEU A 150 8.13 -10.76 9.36
C LEU A 150 8.39 -11.06 10.84
N PRO A 151 8.96 -10.10 11.60
CA PRO A 151 9.09 -10.23 13.05
C PRO A 151 7.75 -10.52 13.72
N ALA A 152 7.78 -11.39 14.73
CA ALA A 152 6.60 -11.73 15.52
C ALA A 152 6.02 -10.47 16.18
N ASN A 153 4.69 -10.35 16.14
CA ASN A 153 3.94 -9.29 16.80
C ASN A 153 2.61 -9.84 17.32
N ALA A 154 1.88 -9.05 18.12
CA ALA A 154 0.66 -9.50 18.78
C ALA A 154 -0.53 -9.77 17.82
N LEU A 155 -0.46 -9.27 16.58
CA LEU A 155 -1.53 -9.40 15.59
C LEU A 155 -1.27 -10.52 14.57
N ALA A 156 -0.01 -10.91 14.36
CA ALA A 156 0.34 -11.95 13.38
C ALA A 156 -0.38 -13.28 13.68
N GLY A 157 -1.11 -13.79 12.69
CA GLY A 157 -1.90 -15.02 12.79
C GLY A 157 -3.25 -14.85 13.49
N THR A 158 -3.67 -13.62 13.78
CA THR A 158 -4.98 -13.35 14.42
C THR A 158 -6.04 -12.94 13.40
N ALA A 159 -7.30 -13.16 13.75
CA ALA A 159 -8.44 -12.73 12.97
C ALA A 159 -9.49 -12.05 13.85
N PHE A 160 -10.12 -11.03 13.32
CA PHE A 160 -11.13 -10.22 13.98
C PHE A 160 -12.38 -10.07 13.13
N THR A 161 -13.53 -9.87 13.77
CA THR A 161 -14.83 -9.66 13.14
C THR A 161 -15.47 -8.36 13.67
N THR A 162 -16.48 -7.88 12.94
CA THR A 162 -17.25 -6.71 13.31
C THR A 162 -18.12 -6.96 14.54
N ILE A 163 -18.36 -5.91 15.33
CA ILE A 163 -19.22 -5.91 16.52
C ILE A 163 -20.57 -5.32 16.12
N GLU A 164 -21.65 -6.01 16.49
CA GLU A 164 -23.03 -5.54 16.35
C GLU A 164 -23.68 -5.49 17.73
N ASP A 165 -23.84 -4.30 18.30
CA ASP A 165 -24.39 -4.10 19.65
C ASP A 165 -25.64 -3.18 19.68
N GLY A 166 -26.15 -2.81 18.51
CA GLY A 166 -27.25 -1.86 18.36
C GLY A 166 -26.89 -0.40 18.63
N GLY A 167 -25.64 -0.10 19.00
CA GLY A 167 -25.08 1.24 19.14
C GLY A 167 -24.12 1.56 17.99
N LEU A 168 -22.88 1.92 18.34
CA LEU A 168 -21.84 2.21 17.35
C LEU A 168 -21.29 0.95 16.68
N GLY A 169 -21.57 -0.25 17.21
CA GLY A 169 -21.01 -1.49 16.72
C GLY A 169 -19.48 -1.42 16.66
N SER A 170 -18.92 -1.70 15.49
CA SER A 170 -17.47 -1.60 15.26
C SER A 170 -16.94 -0.17 15.13
N LEU A 171 -17.78 0.87 15.05
CA LEU A 171 -17.28 2.23 14.88
C LEU A 171 -16.67 2.73 16.19
N TYR A 172 -15.47 3.29 16.08
CA TYR A 172 -14.80 3.97 17.18
C TYR A 172 -14.54 5.42 16.81
N TYR A 173 -14.96 6.34 17.67
CA TYR A 173 -14.54 7.73 17.62
C TYR A 173 -14.36 8.30 19.01
N LYS A 174 -13.49 9.30 19.11
CA LYS A 174 -13.34 10.17 20.27
C LYS A 174 -12.93 11.54 19.79
N TRP A 175 -13.72 12.57 20.11
CA TRP A 175 -13.41 13.93 19.71
C TRP A 175 -13.64 14.90 20.86
N ASP A 176 -12.56 15.41 21.45
CA ASP A 176 -12.59 16.41 22.51
C ASP A 176 -12.24 17.78 21.89
N ALA A 177 -13.21 18.70 21.89
CA ALA A 177 -13.09 20.08 21.40
C ALA A 177 -13.99 21.00 22.24
N ALA A 178 -13.75 22.32 22.17
CA ALA A 178 -14.61 23.27 22.85
C ALA A 178 -16.04 23.24 22.27
N GLU A 179 -17.04 23.55 23.10
CA GLU A 179 -18.41 23.74 22.60
C GLU A 179 -18.47 24.87 21.57
N PHE A 180 -19.37 24.72 20.60
CA PHE A 180 -19.55 25.65 19.50
C PHE A 180 -20.97 26.25 19.48
N PRO A 181 -21.16 27.45 18.90
CA PRO A 181 -22.48 28.06 18.81
C PRO A 181 -23.48 27.21 18.02
N TYR A 182 -24.66 26.95 18.60
CA TYR A 182 -25.72 26.15 17.99
C TYR A 182 -27.10 26.62 18.44
N PHE A 183 -27.98 27.00 17.50
CA PHE A 183 -29.36 27.47 17.74
C PHE A 183 -29.57 28.35 19.00
N GLY A 184 -28.79 29.42 19.14
CA GLY A 184 -28.94 30.37 20.25
C GLY A 184 -28.37 29.90 21.59
N GLY A 185 -27.72 28.73 21.62
CA GLY A 185 -26.91 28.22 22.72
C GLY A 185 -25.57 27.69 22.21
N THR A 186 -25.04 26.69 22.92
CA THR A 186 -23.82 25.96 22.55
C THR A 186 -24.10 24.47 22.45
N TRP A 187 -23.24 23.75 21.73
CA TRP A 187 -23.34 22.29 21.56
C TRP A 187 -21.96 21.64 21.46
N ASP A 188 -21.89 20.32 21.62
CA ASP A 188 -20.66 19.54 21.60
C ASP A 188 -20.57 18.64 20.36
N ILE A 189 -19.33 18.37 19.92
CA ILE A 189 -19.06 17.63 18.69
C ILE A 189 -19.43 16.14 18.79
N ASN A 190 -19.36 15.52 19.98
CA ASN A 190 -19.72 14.11 20.13
C ASN A 190 -21.23 13.91 19.95
N SER A 191 -22.05 14.80 20.51
CA SER A 191 -23.49 14.80 20.29
C SER A 191 -23.84 15.00 18.81
N ALA A 192 -23.14 15.90 18.11
CA ALA A 192 -23.34 16.12 16.68
C ALA A 192 -22.99 14.86 15.85
N ILE A 193 -21.86 14.21 16.14
CA ILE A 193 -21.45 12.96 15.48
C ILE A 193 -22.45 11.83 15.77
N GLY A 194 -22.88 11.69 17.03
CA GLY A 194 -23.90 10.70 17.41
C GLY A 194 -25.21 10.89 16.64
N LEU A 195 -25.62 12.15 16.42
CA LEU A 195 -26.78 12.48 15.60
C LEU A 195 -26.59 12.08 14.14
N ILE A 196 -25.44 12.42 13.54
CA ILE A 196 -25.09 12.05 12.16
C ILE A 196 -25.15 10.53 11.98
N ILE A 197 -24.48 9.77 12.85
CA ILE A 197 -24.44 8.31 12.78
C ILE A 197 -25.84 7.69 12.92
N SER A 198 -26.69 8.28 13.77
CA SER A 198 -28.05 7.76 14.02
C SER A 198 -29.02 8.05 12.88
N PHE A 199 -28.85 9.16 12.16
CA PHE A 199 -29.79 9.60 11.13
C PHE A 199 -29.36 9.28 9.71
N THR A 200 -28.05 9.20 9.42
CA THR A 200 -27.57 8.81 8.10
C THR A 200 -27.89 7.33 7.87
N GLN A 201 -28.77 7.06 6.91
CA GLN A 201 -29.21 5.72 6.54
C GLN A 201 -29.10 5.50 5.04
N ILE A 202 -28.07 4.79 4.59
CA ILE A 202 -27.97 4.41 3.18
C ILE A 202 -28.75 3.11 2.98
N ASP A 203 -29.68 3.09 2.03
CA ASP A 203 -30.60 1.98 1.76
C ASP A 203 -31.34 1.47 3.03
N GLY A 204 -31.71 2.41 3.92
CA GLY A 204 -32.44 2.11 5.16
C GLY A 204 -31.61 1.42 6.25
N LYS A 205 -30.28 1.37 6.12
CA LYS A 205 -29.36 0.81 7.12
C LYS A 205 -28.48 1.90 7.71
N THR A 206 -28.27 1.84 9.03
CA THR A 206 -27.32 2.73 9.72
C THR A 206 -25.88 2.43 9.30
N ILE A 207 -24.98 3.39 9.46
CA ILE A 207 -23.55 3.21 9.13
C ILE A 207 -22.94 1.98 9.84
N PRO A 208 -23.15 1.75 11.16
CA PRO A 208 -22.68 0.52 11.81
C PRO A 208 -23.22 -0.77 11.18
N ALA A 209 -24.51 -0.81 10.87
CA ALA A 209 -25.15 -1.98 10.27
C ALA A 209 -24.65 -2.25 8.85
N MET A 210 -24.35 -1.20 8.09
CA MET A 210 -23.73 -1.35 6.77
C MET A 210 -22.31 -1.88 6.86
N LEU A 211 -21.51 -1.34 7.78
CA LEU A 211 -20.13 -1.81 7.98
C LEU A 211 -20.12 -3.30 8.32
N ALA A 212 -20.96 -3.74 9.26
CA ALA A 212 -21.06 -5.15 9.61
C ALA A 212 -21.66 -6.02 8.47
N GLY A 213 -22.56 -5.45 7.66
CA GLY A 213 -23.11 -6.11 6.49
C GLY A 213 -22.13 -6.28 5.33
N ILE A 214 -21.12 -5.42 5.21
CA ILE A 214 -20.10 -5.46 4.14
C ILE A 214 -18.80 -6.11 4.59
N LEU A 215 -18.40 -5.96 5.84
CA LEU A 215 -17.13 -6.47 6.37
C LEU A 215 -17.41 -7.52 7.45
N HIS A 216 -16.99 -8.76 7.17
CA HIS A 216 -17.17 -9.86 8.09
C HIS A 216 -15.92 -10.16 8.91
N LYS A 217 -14.76 -10.23 8.27
CA LYS A 217 -13.52 -10.70 8.92
C LYS A 217 -12.32 -9.92 8.41
N ILE A 218 -11.36 -9.66 9.30
CA ILE A 218 -10.03 -9.14 8.99
C ILE A 218 -9.01 -10.10 9.59
N THR A 219 -8.08 -10.58 8.79
CA THR A 219 -7.01 -11.51 9.22
C THR A 219 -5.66 -10.85 8.99
N PHE A 220 -4.84 -10.82 10.03
CA PHE A 220 -3.45 -10.35 9.99
C PHE A 220 -2.54 -11.56 9.78
N LEU A 221 -1.94 -11.68 8.60
CA LEU A 221 -1.11 -12.84 8.24
C LEU A 221 0.34 -12.66 8.76
N PRO A 222 1.06 -13.76 9.05
CA PRO A 222 2.44 -13.69 9.54
C PRO A 222 3.47 -13.12 8.56
N ASP A 223 3.15 -13.10 7.27
CA ASP A 223 3.98 -12.49 6.23
C ASP A 223 3.72 -10.97 6.11
N GLY A 224 2.83 -10.41 6.92
CA GLY A 224 2.48 -8.99 6.88
C GLY A 224 1.32 -8.67 5.94
N ASN A 225 0.69 -9.63 5.27
CA ASN A 225 -0.55 -9.36 4.54
C ASN A 225 -1.73 -9.13 5.49
N ILE A 226 -2.67 -8.28 5.09
CA ILE A 226 -4.01 -8.22 5.67
C ILE A 226 -4.99 -8.78 4.64
N GLN A 227 -5.85 -9.69 5.08
CA GLN A 227 -6.91 -10.26 4.25
C GLN A 227 -8.27 -9.99 4.89
N ALA A 228 -9.22 -9.52 4.08
CA ALA A 228 -10.58 -9.27 4.52
C ALA A 228 -11.56 -10.27 3.90
N GLU A 229 -12.58 -10.65 4.67
CA GLU A 229 -13.80 -11.25 4.12
C GLU A 229 -14.90 -10.20 4.07
N TYR A 230 -15.44 -9.97 2.87
CA TYR A 230 -16.31 -8.85 2.58
C TYR A 230 -17.35 -9.17 1.49
N LYS A 231 -18.29 -8.26 1.26
CA LYS A 231 -19.25 -8.30 0.15
C LYS A 231 -19.06 -7.10 -0.76
N ASP A 232 -19.27 -7.27 -2.07
CA ASP A 232 -19.24 -6.13 -2.99
C ASP A 232 -20.49 -5.27 -2.81
N GLU A 233 -21.64 -5.92 -2.56
CA GLU A 233 -22.91 -5.26 -2.26
C GLU A 233 -23.54 -5.83 -0.98
N LEU A 234 -24.24 -4.98 -0.22
CA LEU A 234 -24.94 -5.38 1.02
C LEU A 234 -25.92 -6.54 0.83
N THR A 235 -26.46 -6.67 -0.38
CA THR A 235 -27.44 -7.71 -0.76
C THR A 235 -26.81 -9.04 -1.16
N ASP A 236 -25.48 -9.09 -1.34
CA ASP A 236 -24.80 -10.32 -1.73
C ASP A 236 -25.02 -11.41 -0.66
N ALA A 237 -25.29 -12.63 -1.11
CA ALA A 237 -25.46 -13.78 -0.21
C ALA A 237 -24.11 -14.29 0.32
N GLU A 238 -23.11 -14.31 -0.55
CA GLU A 238 -21.82 -14.95 -0.31
C GLU A 238 -20.74 -13.93 0.09
N TRP A 239 -19.92 -14.31 1.06
CA TRP A 239 -18.72 -13.55 1.42
C TRP A 239 -17.57 -13.88 0.45
N LYS A 240 -16.83 -12.85 0.06
CA LYS A 240 -15.62 -12.94 -0.75
C LYS A 240 -14.40 -12.69 0.12
N THR A 241 -13.29 -13.28 -0.26
CA THR A 241 -12.00 -13.03 0.38
C THR A 241 -11.19 -12.11 -0.51
N SER A 242 -10.60 -11.06 0.07
CA SER A 242 -9.73 -10.13 -0.67
C SER A 242 -8.47 -10.85 -1.16
N ASP A 243 -7.99 -10.44 -2.33
CA ASP A 243 -6.68 -10.87 -2.82
C ASP A 243 -5.57 -10.41 -1.86
N LEU A 244 -4.46 -11.15 -1.86
CA LEU A 244 -3.26 -10.75 -1.13
C LEU A 244 -2.59 -9.54 -1.80
N ASN A 245 -1.71 -8.89 -1.05
CA ASN A 245 -0.92 -7.73 -1.47
C ASN A 245 -1.73 -6.45 -1.74
N ILE A 246 -3.03 -6.41 -1.42
CA ILE A 246 -3.86 -5.20 -1.42
C ILE A 246 -3.45 -4.28 -0.26
N ALA A 247 -3.34 -4.85 0.94
CA ALA A 247 -2.95 -4.17 2.15
C ALA A 247 -1.94 -5.03 2.93
N THR A 248 -0.89 -4.41 3.43
CA THR A 248 0.11 -5.05 4.29
C THR A 248 0.37 -4.22 5.53
N TYR A 249 1.01 -4.80 6.53
CA TYR A 249 1.25 -4.13 7.80
C TYR A 249 2.60 -4.47 8.42
N THR A 250 3.06 -3.53 9.25
CA THR A 250 4.07 -3.78 10.29
C THR A 250 3.54 -3.26 11.62
N VAL A 251 4.15 -3.71 12.71
CA VAL A 251 3.84 -3.27 14.07
C VAL A 251 5.10 -2.75 14.73
N ASP A 252 5.02 -1.57 15.33
CA ASP A 252 6.06 -0.99 16.17
C ASP A 252 5.42 -0.42 17.44
N GLY A 253 5.70 -1.05 18.58
CA GLY A 253 5.06 -0.70 19.85
C GLY A 253 3.54 -0.82 19.79
N ASP A 254 2.85 0.31 20.02
CA ASP A 254 1.39 0.47 20.01
C ASP A 254 0.86 0.99 18.66
N LYS A 255 1.70 0.97 17.62
CA LYS A 255 1.36 1.42 16.27
C LYS A 255 1.32 0.27 15.28
N ILE A 256 0.27 0.24 14.47
CA ILE A 256 0.21 -0.49 13.21
C ILE A 256 0.55 0.50 12.10
N TYR A 257 1.47 0.16 11.22
CA TYR A 257 1.69 0.90 9.99
C TYR A 257 1.04 0.14 8.85
N LEU A 258 -0.03 0.72 8.28
CA LEU A 258 -0.81 0.12 7.20
C LEU A 258 -0.29 0.61 5.84
N TYR A 259 0.16 -0.30 5.00
CA TYR A 259 0.64 -0.03 3.65
C TYR A 259 -0.41 -0.49 2.65
N LEU A 260 -0.86 0.42 1.79
CA LEU A 260 -1.81 0.11 0.71
C LEU A 260 -1.06 -0.05 -0.60
N ASN A 261 -1.50 -0.97 -1.46
CA ASN A 261 -0.93 -1.16 -2.79
C ASN A 261 -1.91 -0.66 -3.86
N PRO A 262 -1.75 0.58 -4.37
CA PRO A 262 -2.71 1.20 -5.28
C PRO A 262 -2.90 0.42 -6.58
N SER A 263 -1.84 -0.20 -7.13
CA SER A 263 -1.93 -0.99 -8.35
C SER A 263 -2.75 -2.27 -8.16
N GLN A 264 -2.62 -2.93 -6.99
CA GLN A 264 -3.45 -4.09 -6.67
C GLN A 264 -4.90 -3.68 -6.42
N ILE A 265 -5.11 -2.59 -5.66
CA ILE A 265 -6.46 -2.04 -5.45
C ILE A 265 -7.11 -1.74 -6.80
N ALA A 266 -6.43 -1.00 -7.68
CA ALA A 266 -6.94 -0.62 -9.00
C ALA A 266 -7.24 -1.85 -9.89
N ALA A 267 -6.45 -2.93 -9.78
CA ALA A 267 -6.72 -4.17 -10.48
C ALA A 267 -7.93 -4.93 -9.91
N SER A 268 -8.19 -4.82 -8.61
CA SER A 268 -9.33 -5.46 -7.93
C SER A 268 -10.63 -4.67 -8.06
N VAL A 269 -10.58 -3.34 -8.19
CA VAL A 269 -11.78 -2.50 -8.35
C VAL A 269 -12.07 -2.16 -9.81
N ASN A 270 -13.26 -2.52 -10.29
CA ASN A 270 -13.74 -2.13 -11.63
C ASN A 270 -14.37 -0.73 -11.63
N ARG A 271 -13.78 0.23 -10.90
CA ARG A 271 -14.32 1.59 -10.72
C ARG A 271 -13.21 2.63 -10.85
N SER A 272 -13.44 3.63 -11.70
CA SER A 272 -12.65 4.86 -11.70
C SER A 272 -12.95 5.65 -10.43
N ILE A 273 -11.95 5.91 -9.60
CA ILE A 273 -12.09 6.85 -8.49
C ILE A 273 -12.11 8.25 -9.09
N GLY A 274 -13.27 8.92 -9.03
CA GLY A 274 -13.38 10.34 -9.36
C GLY A 274 -12.55 11.15 -8.38
N VAL A 275 -11.70 12.03 -8.90
CA VAL A 275 -10.84 12.88 -8.07
C VAL A 275 -11.58 14.19 -7.85
N ASP A 276 -12.32 14.27 -6.75
CA ASP A 276 -13.00 15.51 -6.34
C ASP A 276 -11.98 16.53 -5.80
N ASP A 277 -12.33 17.83 -5.80
CA ASP A 277 -11.46 18.93 -5.34
C ASP A 277 -10.92 18.73 -3.90
N ILE A 278 -11.67 18.00 -3.07
CA ILE A 278 -11.27 17.60 -1.70
C ILE A 278 -9.96 16.79 -1.73
N LEU A 279 -9.82 15.83 -2.65
CA LEU A 279 -8.62 15.01 -2.75
C LEU A 279 -7.39 15.85 -3.10
N GLY A 280 -7.55 16.89 -3.92
CA GLY A 280 -6.48 17.81 -4.28
C GLY A 280 -5.81 18.49 -3.07
N ASN A 281 -6.61 18.88 -2.08
CA ASN A 281 -6.13 19.52 -0.84
C ASN A 281 -5.51 18.52 0.15
N LEU A 282 -5.87 17.24 0.05
CA LEU A 282 -5.38 16.18 0.94
C LEU A 282 -4.04 15.56 0.49
N ILE A 283 -3.67 15.70 -0.79
CA ILE A 283 -2.44 15.15 -1.38
C ILE A 283 -1.20 15.36 -0.49
N PRO A 284 -0.90 16.57 0.04
CA PRO A 284 0.32 16.78 0.84
C PRO A 284 0.37 15.93 2.12
N ALA A 285 -0.77 15.64 2.74
CA ALA A 285 -0.84 14.80 3.94
C ALA A 285 -0.90 13.30 3.62
N VAL A 286 -1.59 12.93 2.54
CA VAL A 286 -1.79 11.52 2.17
C VAL A 286 -0.56 10.92 1.48
N LEU A 287 0.17 11.68 0.67
CA LEU A 287 1.33 11.17 -0.07
C LEU A 287 2.41 10.54 0.83
N PRO A 288 2.87 11.19 1.92
CA PRO A 288 3.83 10.56 2.82
C PRO A 288 3.29 9.30 3.50
N MET A 289 1.97 9.22 3.75
CA MET A 289 1.34 8.05 4.37
C MET A 289 1.25 6.87 3.39
N LEU A 290 1.05 7.13 2.09
CA LEU A 290 1.14 6.09 1.06
C LEU A 290 2.55 5.48 1.00
N SER A 291 3.59 6.30 1.16
CA SER A 291 4.98 5.84 1.15
C SER A 291 5.38 5.11 2.42
N ASN A 292 5.17 5.74 3.59
CA ASN A 292 5.72 5.29 4.86
C ASN A 292 4.79 4.37 5.65
N GLY A 293 3.56 4.18 5.18
CA GLY A 293 2.49 3.49 5.89
C GLY A 293 1.64 4.47 6.68
N ILE A 294 0.34 4.23 6.70
CA ILE A 294 -0.64 4.98 7.48
C ILE A 294 -0.51 4.53 8.94
N PRO A 295 -0.12 5.43 9.87
CA PRO A 295 0.03 5.07 11.26
C PRO A 295 -1.33 4.98 11.94
N LEU A 296 -1.65 3.82 12.49
CA LEU A 296 -2.82 3.56 13.33
C LEU A 296 -2.34 3.25 14.74
N SER A 297 -2.86 3.98 15.73
CA SER A 297 -2.78 3.52 17.11
C SER A 297 -3.65 2.28 17.27
N TYR A 298 -3.22 1.34 18.12
CA TYR A 298 -4.10 0.25 18.50
C TYR A 298 -4.00 -0.12 19.99
N SER A 299 -5.08 -0.68 20.51
CA SER A 299 -5.16 -1.21 21.87
C SER A 299 -5.98 -2.49 21.90
N VAL A 300 -5.64 -3.39 22.82
CA VAL A 300 -6.38 -4.64 23.07
C VAL A 300 -7.03 -4.54 24.44
N ASP A 301 -8.36 -4.72 24.53
CA ASP A 301 -9.07 -4.73 25.80
C ASP A 301 -9.01 -6.12 26.49
N SER A 302 -9.57 -6.21 27.71
CA SER A 302 -9.53 -7.44 28.52
C SER A 302 -10.27 -8.62 27.88
N ASP A 303 -11.19 -8.35 26.96
CA ASP A 303 -11.96 -9.37 26.24
C ASP A 303 -11.28 -9.78 24.92
N GLY A 304 -10.11 -9.20 24.63
CA GLY A 304 -9.34 -9.44 23.41
C GLY A 304 -9.83 -8.63 22.21
N ASN A 305 -10.76 -7.68 22.39
CA ASN A 305 -11.17 -6.81 21.30
C ASN A 305 -10.04 -5.85 20.96
N VAL A 306 -9.82 -5.63 19.66
CA VAL A 306 -8.84 -4.67 19.16
C VAL A 306 -9.55 -3.39 18.78
N THR A 307 -9.06 -2.25 19.25
CA THR A 307 -9.42 -0.94 18.72
C THR A 307 -8.23 -0.39 17.94
N ALA A 308 -8.37 -0.19 16.63
CA ALA A 308 -7.35 0.39 15.77
C ALA A 308 -7.88 1.70 15.16
N TYR A 309 -7.13 2.79 15.30
CA TYR A 309 -7.61 4.13 14.98
C TYR A 309 -6.50 5.07 14.52
N LEU A 310 -6.85 5.99 13.63
CA LEU A 310 -6.04 7.18 13.41
C LEU A 310 -6.13 8.04 14.67
N ASP A 311 -4.99 8.53 15.16
CA ASP A 311 -4.93 9.35 16.37
C ASP A 311 -4.87 10.85 16.07
N THR A 312 -4.87 11.68 17.11
CA THR A 312 -4.80 13.14 16.99
C THR A 312 -3.60 13.60 16.17
N ALA A 313 -2.43 12.97 16.37
CA ALA A 313 -1.21 13.32 15.65
C ALA A 313 -1.32 13.09 14.13
N THR A 314 -2.16 12.12 13.73
CA THR A 314 -2.38 11.77 12.34
C THR A 314 -3.56 12.51 11.72
N LEU A 315 -4.70 12.57 12.41
CA LEU A 315 -5.95 13.17 11.92
C LEU A 315 -5.95 14.70 11.95
N LEU A 316 -5.49 15.31 13.04
CA LEU A 316 -5.64 16.77 13.21
C LEU A 316 -4.93 17.58 12.11
N PRO A 317 -3.71 17.22 11.65
CA PRO A 317 -3.10 17.90 10.50
C PRO A 317 -3.94 17.80 9.22
N ILE A 318 -4.58 16.65 8.98
CA ILE A 318 -5.46 16.43 7.82
C ILE A 318 -6.70 17.33 7.94
N LEU A 319 -7.34 17.34 9.12
CA LEU A 319 -8.51 18.18 9.37
C LEU A 319 -8.20 19.67 9.18
N LYS A 320 -7.02 20.12 9.63
CA LYS A 320 -6.58 21.51 9.43
C LYS A 320 -6.38 21.90 7.97
N LEU A 321 -6.04 20.95 7.08
CA LEU A 321 -5.92 21.23 5.64
C LEU A 321 -7.28 21.46 4.97
N VAL A 322 -8.31 20.75 5.42
CA VAL A 322 -9.67 20.87 4.86
C VAL A 322 -10.56 21.85 5.61
N ALA A 323 -10.17 22.28 6.82
CA ALA A 323 -10.94 23.22 7.63
C ALA A 323 -11.39 24.49 6.87
N PRO A 324 -10.53 25.17 6.07
CA PRO A 324 -10.94 26.36 5.33
C PRO A 324 -12.04 26.11 4.29
N MET A 325 -12.21 24.87 3.83
CA MET A 325 -13.25 24.53 2.85
C MET A 325 -14.66 24.70 3.45
N PHE A 326 -14.81 24.56 4.77
CA PHE A 326 -16.10 24.73 5.45
C PHE A 326 -16.53 26.20 5.57
N GLU A 327 -15.66 27.16 5.25
CA GLU A 327 -16.02 28.57 5.13
C GLU A 327 -16.71 28.88 3.78
N ASP A 328 -16.58 27.98 2.81
CA ASP A 328 -17.23 28.08 1.51
C ASP A 328 -18.68 27.58 1.60
N GLU A 329 -19.63 28.48 1.33
CA GLU A 329 -21.06 28.16 1.40
C GLU A 329 -21.50 27.17 0.32
N GLU A 330 -20.91 27.18 -0.88
CA GLU A 330 -21.22 26.19 -1.92
C GLU A 330 -20.75 24.80 -1.50
N PHE A 331 -19.56 24.70 -0.92
CA PHE A 331 -19.04 23.45 -0.37
C PHE A 331 -19.94 22.90 0.74
N VAL A 332 -20.29 23.72 1.73
CA VAL A 332 -21.19 23.31 2.82
C VAL A 332 -22.55 22.90 2.30
N ASN A 333 -23.14 23.65 1.36
CA ASN A 333 -24.42 23.31 0.78
C ASN A 333 -24.36 22.01 -0.04
N SER A 334 -23.26 21.73 -0.74
CA SER A 334 -23.03 20.47 -1.45
C SER A 334 -22.99 19.28 -0.49
N LEU A 335 -22.29 19.41 0.65
CA LEU A 335 -22.30 18.38 1.69
C LEU A 335 -23.70 18.15 2.27
N ILE A 336 -24.46 19.22 2.53
CA ILE A 336 -25.84 19.12 3.01
C ILE A 336 -26.73 18.42 1.99
N GLN A 337 -26.58 18.72 0.70
CA GLN A 337 -27.33 18.04 -0.35
C GLN A 337 -27.00 16.54 -0.37
N MET A 338 -25.70 16.19 -0.36
CA MET A 338 -25.25 14.80 -0.34
C MET A 338 -25.80 14.04 0.87
N LEU A 339 -25.72 14.64 2.06
CA LEU A 339 -26.27 14.05 3.28
C LEU A 339 -27.80 13.91 3.22
N THR A 340 -28.50 14.87 2.60
CA THR A 340 -29.96 14.82 2.41
C THR A 340 -30.36 13.67 1.50
N GLU A 341 -29.63 13.49 0.38
CA GLU A 341 -29.83 12.36 -0.54
C GLU A 341 -29.58 11.01 0.16
N GLN A 342 -28.54 10.93 0.99
CA GLN A 342 -28.20 9.72 1.75
C GLN A 342 -29.13 9.46 2.95
N ALA A 343 -29.80 10.46 3.50
CA ALA A 343 -30.68 10.28 4.66
C ALA A 343 -32.11 9.83 4.29
N GLY A 344 -32.44 9.75 3.00
CA GLY A 344 -33.74 9.30 2.51
C GLY A 344 -34.91 10.06 3.18
N ASP A 345 -35.85 9.31 3.75
CA ASP A 345 -37.05 9.85 4.42
C ASP A 345 -36.73 10.75 5.63
N MET A 346 -35.52 10.67 6.18
CA MET A 346 -35.04 11.53 7.28
C MET A 346 -34.26 12.76 6.79
N GLY A 347 -34.22 13.02 5.48
CA GLY A 347 -33.51 14.16 4.89
C GLY A 347 -33.90 15.52 5.46
N TYR A 348 -35.12 15.67 5.98
CA TYR A 348 -35.57 16.91 6.64
C TYR A 348 -34.77 17.25 7.91
N LEU A 349 -34.15 16.26 8.57
CA LEU A 349 -33.31 16.45 9.76
C LEU A 349 -31.89 16.91 9.40
N VAL A 350 -31.43 16.74 8.16
CA VAL A 350 -30.07 17.11 7.72
C VAL A 350 -29.83 18.62 7.80
N GLY A 351 -30.87 19.43 7.67
CA GLY A 351 -30.78 20.89 7.88
C GLY A 351 -30.26 21.28 9.26
N MET A 352 -30.38 20.40 10.27
CA MET A 352 -29.83 20.60 11.61
C MET A 352 -28.30 20.47 11.67
N LEU A 353 -27.67 19.92 10.63
CA LEU A 353 -26.22 19.73 10.53
C LEU A 353 -25.51 20.94 9.92
N LYS A 354 -26.21 21.80 9.17
CA LYS A 354 -25.58 22.99 8.54
C LYS A 354 -24.83 23.86 9.55
N PRO A 355 -25.38 24.20 10.74
CA PRO A 355 -24.63 24.94 11.75
C PRO A 355 -23.39 24.20 12.27
N VAL A 356 -23.41 22.86 12.32
CA VAL A 356 -22.25 22.05 12.71
C VAL A 356 -21.15 22.17 11.65
N LEU A 357 -21.51 22.01 10.36
CA LEU A 357 -20.57 22.13 9.25
C LEU A 357 -19.92 23.52 9.20
N VAL A 358 -20.70 24.59 9.39
CA VAL A 358 -20.20 25.97 9.45
C VAL A 358 -19.27 26.19 10.66
N ALA A 359 -19.50 25.51 11.77
CA ALA A 359 -18.65 25.59 12.96
C ALA A 359 -17.38 24.73 12.89
N MET A 360 -17.20 23.89 11.85
CA MET A 360 -16.05 22.99 11.73
C MET A 360 -14.69 23.67 11.86
N PRO A 361 -14.41 24.84 11.26
CA PRO A 361 -13.13 25.51 11.45
C PRO A 361 -12.82 25.78 12.92
N GLN A 362 -13.79 26.32 13.68
CA GLN A 362 -13.65 26.58 15.12
C GLN A 362 -13.47 25.28 15.92
N ILE A 363 -14.24 24.24 15.59
CA ILE A 363 -14.17 22.95 16.28
C ILE A 363 -12.79 22.33 16.08
N ILE A 364 -12.27 22.34 14.84
CA ILE A 364 -10.93 21.84 14.51
C ILE A 364 -9.84 22.67 15.20
N GLU A 365 -9.99 24.00 15.25
CA GLU A 365 -9.03 24.89 15.92
C GLU A 365 -8.92 24.59 17.42
N THR A 366 -10.04 24.28 18.07
CA THR A 366 -10.14 24.00 19.51
C THR A 366 -10.03 22.52 19.87
N THR A 367 -9.72 21.66 18.90
CA THR A 367 -9.61 20.21 19.11
C THR A 367 -8.36 19.85 19.91
N GLU A 368 -8.55 19.16 21.04
CA GLU A 368 -7.49 18.60 21.87
C GLU A 368 -7.25 17.12 21.56
N VAL A 369 -8.33 16.38 21.32
CA VAL A 369 -8.29 14.95 20.96
C VAL A 369 -9.19 14.71 19.77
N VAL A 370 -8.70 13.99 18.76
CA VAL A 370 -9.54 13.46 17.69
C VAL A 370 -9.02 12.10 17.25
N GLN A 371 -9.89 11.11 17.31
CA GLN A 371 -9.58 9.71 17.02
C GLN A 371 -10.74 9.11 16.25
N PHE A 372 -10.44 8.37 15.20
CA PHE A 372 -11.42 7.66 14.38
C PHE A 372 -10.85 6.31 13.95
N GLY A 373 -11.65 5.27 14.08
CA GLY A 373 -11.20 3.92 13.75
C GLY A 373 -12.27 2.86 13.95
N LEU A 374 -11.79 1.63 14.14
CA LEU A 374 -12.63 0.45 14.30
C LEU A 374 -12.32 -0.26 15.62
N LYS A 375 -13.38 -0.71 16.30
CA LYS A 375 -13.33 -1.72 17.36
C LYS A 375 -13.79 -3.06 16.77
N LEU A 376 -12.96 -4.10 16.90
CA LEU A 376 -13.19 -5.42 16.33
C LEU A 376 -13.08 -6.48 17.40
N ALA A 377 -13.92 -7.52 17.33
CA ALA A 377 -13.89 -8.64 18.25
C ALA A 377 -13.04 -9.79 17.69
N PRO A 378 -12.35 -10.58 18.53
CA PRO A 378 -11.60 -11.74 18.06
C PRO A 378 -12.54 -12.79 17.48
N VAL A 379 -12.15 -13.42 16.37
CA VAL A 379 -12.82 -14.61 15.84
C VAL A 379 -12.50 -15.78 16.77
N LYS A 380 -13.54 -16.43 17.30
CA LYS A 380 -13.40 -17.56 18.24
C LYS A 380 -13.11 -18.89 17.54
#